data_AF-A0A820LKA0-F1
#
_entry.id   AF-A0A820LKA0-F1
#
_cell.length_a   1.000
_cell.length_b   1.000
_cell.length_c   1.000
_cell.angle_alpha   90.00
_cell.angle_beta   90.00
_cell.angle_gamma   90.00
#
_symmetry.space_group_name_H-M   'P 1'
#
loop_
_entity.id
_entity.type
_entity.pdbx_description
1 polymer ?
#
loop_
_entity_poly.entity_id
_entity_poly.type
_entity_poly.pdbx_seq_one_letter_code
_entity_poly.pdbx_strand_id
1 'polypeptide(L)'
;MINSVLQKTRSSIDIEYLREIAVLIHQLECIDLDRLLWTTYLRSGTSTLKPQATTSILSLWPLEVKQRMIDRGQTTASDPNEIDHASCLSYVQRVLKKFRNQTEYFQAQLKEKKQLLNNRWTSEIEEAIIKFVQQHVIPLYKVPTEG
;
A
#
# COMPACT_ATOMS: atom_id res chain seq x y z
N MET A 1 37.67 31.07 -26.35
CA MET A 1 37.42 29.63 -26.14
C MET A 1 36.81 29.44 -24.75
N ILE A 2 35.55 29.83 -24.60
CA ILE A 2 34.82 29.73 -23.34
C ILE A 2 33.87 28.53 -23.47
N ASN A 3 33.85 27.66 -22.45
CA ASN A 3 32.84 26.63 -22.17
C ASN A 3 32.90 25.25 -22.82
N SER A 4 34.05 24.57 -22.83
CA SER A 4 34.06 23.09 -22.83
C SER A 4 33.99 22.47 -21.42
N VAL A 5 34.30 23.26 -20.38
CA VAL A 5 34.27 22.82 -18.97
C VAL A 5 32.86 22.95 -18.36
N LEU A 6 32.04 23.92 -18.81
CA LEU A 6 30.64 24.04 -18.39
C LEU A 6 29.68 23.09 -19.12
N GLN A 7 30.14 22.33 -20.13
CA GLN A 7 29.34 21.25 -20.73
C GLN A 7 29.46 19.92 -19.97
N LYS A 8 30.36 19.80 -19.00
CA LYS A 8 30.51 18.60 -18.15
C LYS A 8 29.53 18.53 -16.98
N THR A 9 28.63 19.51 -16.84
CA THR A 9 27.71 19.64 -15.69
C THR A 9 26.24 19.42 -16.06
N ARG A 10 25.95 18.52 -17.00
CA ARG A 10 24.61 17.91 -17.15
C ARG A 10 24.67 16.41 -16.87
N SER A 11 25.14 16.07 -15.68
CA SER A 11 25.00 14.74 -15.07
C SER A 11 23.99 14.77 -13.93
N SER A 12 22.96 15.65 -14.02
CA SER A 12 21.89 15.67 -13.03
C SER A 12 21.07 14.40 -13.20
N ILE A 13 20.74 13.75 -12.08
CA ILE A 13 19.65 12.78 -12.09
C ILE A 13 18.40 13.54 -12.58
N ASP A 14 17.70 12.95 -13.53
CA ASP A 14 16.47 13.55 -14.04
C ASP A 14 15.45 13.62 -12.91
N ILE A 15 14.90 14.81 -12.68
CA ILE A 15 13.89 15.06 -11.64
C ILE A 15 12.66 14.20 -11.90
N GLU A 16 12.30 13.94 -13.16
CA GLU A 16 11.18 13.06 -13.51
C GLU A 16 11.45 11.63 -13.03
N TYR A 17 12.70 11.18 -13.10
CA TYR A 17 13.08 9.85 -12.64
C TYR A 17 12.99 9.72 -11.10
N LEU A 18 13.37 10.78 -10.38
CA LEU A 18 13.18 10.84 -8.92
C LEU A 18 11.69 10.91 -8.56
N ARG A 19 10.88 11.62 -9.35
CA ARG A 19 9.42 11.68 -9.17
C ARG A 19 8.79 10.30 -9.35
N GLU A 20 9.18 9.55 -10.38
CA GLU A 20 8.69 8.18 -10.58
C GLU A 20 9.05 7.25 -9.41
N ILE A 21 10.25 7.37 -8.85
CA ILE A 21 10.65 6.63 -7.65
C ILE A 21 9.79 7.03 -6.45
N ALA A 22 9.55 8.33 -6.26
CA ALA A 22 8.67 8.83 -5.19
C ALA A 22 7.24 8.27 -5.32
N VAL A 23 6.70 8.23 -6.54
CA VAL A 23 5.37 7.64 -6.83
C VAL A 23 5.35 6.15 -6.49
N LEU A 24 6.38 5.39 -6.84
CA LEU A 24 6.46 3.96 -6.50
C LEU A 24 6.53 3.72 -4.99
N ILE A 25 7.33 4.51 -4.26
CA ILE A 25 7.41 4.44 -2.80
C ILE A 25 6.04 4.72 -2.18
N HIS A 26 5.38 5.79 -2.63
CA HIS A 26 4.04 6.13 -2.16
C HIS A 26 3.02 5.01 -2.42
N GLN A 27 3.01 4.44 -3.63
CA GLN A 27 2.12 3.33 -3.99
C GLN A 27 2.34 2.11 -3.10
N LEU A 28 3.60 1.79 -2.79
CA LEU A 28 3.95 0.69 -1.89
C LEU A 28 3.41 0.93 -0.47
N GLU A 29 3.58 2.14 0.07
CA GLU A 29 3.06 2.50 1.39
C GLU A 29 1.53 2.44 1.45
N CYS A 30 0.82 2.93 0.42
CA CYS A 30 -0.64 2.80 0.33
C CYS A 30 -1.09 1.34 0.31
N ILE A 31 -0.42 0.49 -0.47
CA ILE A 31 -0.75 -0.94 -0.54
C ILE A 31 -0.49 -1.64 0.80
N ASP A 32 0.59 -1.29 1.50
CA ASP A 32 0.88 -1.86 2.80
C ASP A 32 -0.18 -1.48 3.83
N LEU A 33 -0.65 -0.24 3.83
CA LEU A 33 -1.76 0.22 4.68
C LEU A 33 -3.07 -0.51 4.35
N ASP A 34 -3.42 -0.62 3.07
CA ASP A 34 -4.58 -1.40 2.65
C ASP A 34 -4.44 -2.86 3.09
N ARG A 35 -3.27 -3.48 2.90
CA ARG A 35 -3.02 -4.87 3.33
C ARG A 35 -3.22 -5.03 4.83
N LEU A 36 -2.78 -4.08 5.65
CA LEU A 36 -3.00 -4.09 7.10
C LEU A 36 -4.49 -4.03 7.45
N LEU A 37 -5.25 -3.14 6.81
CA LEU A 37 -6.69 -3.03 6.98
C LEU A 37 -7.40 -4.35 6.63
N TRP A 38 -7.13 -4.89 5.45
CA TRP A 38 -7.76 -6.13 4.98
C TRP A 38 -7.33 -7.36 5.79
N THR A 39 -6.11 -7.38 6.30
CA THR A 39 -5.66 -8.43 7.24
C THR A 39 -6.42 -8.31 8.56
N THR A 40 -6.71 -7.09 9.01
CA THR A 40 -7.52 -6.86 10.22
C THR A 40 -8.97 -7.33 10.00
N TYR A 41 -9.55 -7.06 8.84
CA TYR A 41 -10.87 -7.59 8.46
C TYR A 41 -10.88 -9.12 8.41
N LEU A 42 -9.85 -9.74 7.83
CA LEU A 42 -9.70 -11.19 7.84
C LEU A 42 -9.66 -11.74 9.28
N ARG A 43 -8.92 -11.08 10.18
CA ARG A 43 -8.82 -11.50 11.58
C ARG A 43 -10.13 -11.36 12.33
N SER A 44 -10.89 -10.30 12.05
CA SER A 44 -12.24 -10.08 12.59
C SER A 44 -13.20 -11.19 12.14
N GLY A 45 -13.24 -11.45 10.83
CA GLY A 45 -14.12 -12.45 10.24
C GLY A 45 -13.76 -13.89 10.60
N THR A 46 -12.52 -14.15 11.03
CA THR A 46 -12.03 -15.49 11.40
C THR A 46 -11.88 -15.68 12.91
N SER A 47 -12.34 -14.73 13.74
CA SER A 47 -12.24 -14.84 15.20
C SER A 47 -10.80 -14.93 15.73
N THR A 48 -9.82 -14.39 14.97
CA THR A 48 -8.38 -14.36 15.35
C THR A 48 -7.91 -12.98 15.81
N LEU A 49 -8.84 -12.04 16.01
CA LEU A 49 -8.61 -10.89 16.88
C LEU A 49 -8.47 -11.41 18.31
N LYS A 50 -7.32 -11.18 18.94
CA LYS A 50 -7.09 -11.65 20.32
C LYS A 50 -8.14 -11.01 21.24
N PRO A 51 -9.04 -11.77 21.88
CA PRO A 51 -9.99 -11.18 22.79
C PRO A 51 -9.29 -10.91 24.13
N GLN A 52 -9.33 -9.67 24.58
CA GLN A 52 -9.12 -9.37 25.99
C GLN A 52 -10.43 -9.74 26.71
N ALA A 53 -10.41 -10.91 27.35
CA ALA A 53 -11.41 -11.45 28.28
C ALA A 53 -12.84 -11.75 27.78
N THR A 54 -13.19 -13.04 27.85
CA THR A 54 -14.52 -13.58 28.20
C THR A 54 -15.75 -13.01 27.50
N THR A 55 -15.93 -13.25 26.21
CA THR A 55 -17.26 -13.48 25.61
C THR A 55 -17.09 -14.19 24.27
N SER A 56 -18.00 -15.09 23.93
CA SER A 56 -17.99 -15.94 22.73
C SER A 56 -17.44 -15.23 21.49
N ILE A 57 -16.39 -15.77 20.88
CA ILE A 57 -15.69 -15.13 19.76
C ILE A 57 -16.57 -15.22 18.50
N LEU A 58 -17.46 -14.25 18.33
CA LEU A 58 -18.33 -14.15 17.15
C LEU A 58 -17.45 -13.78 15.95
N SER A 59 -17.44 -14.62 14.92
CA SER A 59 -16.83 -14.31 13.64
C SER A 59 -17.63 -13.21 12.96
N LEU A 60 -17.16 -11.97 13.06
CA LEU A 60 -17.87 -10.81 12.54
C LEU A 60 -17.13 -10.23 11.34
N TRP A 61 -17.77 -10.32 10.17
CA TRP A 61 -17.34 -9.62 8.98
C TRP A 61 -17.82 -8.17 9.01
N PRO A 62 -16.92 -7.18 8.89
CA PRO A 62 -17.30 -5.77 8.84
C PRO A 62 -18.26 -5.47 7.69
N LEU A 63 -19.21 -4.56 7.92
CA LEU A 63 -20.20 -4.17 6.93
C LEU A 63 -19.53 -3.63 5.65
N GLU A 64 -18.39 -2.94 5.80
CA GLU A 64 -17.61 -2.38 4.72
C GLU A 64 -17.09 -3.45 3.76
N VAL A 65 -16.73 -4.64 4.26
CA VAL A 65 -16.31 -5.77 3.41
C VAL A 65 -17.48 -6.20 2.53
N LYS A 66 -18.64 -6.39 3.15
CA LYS A 66 -19.85 -6.87 2.50
C LYS A 66 -20.39 -5.87 1.49
N GLN A 67 -20.42 -4.59 1.85
CA GLN A 67 -20.83 -3.52 0.94
C GLN A 67 -19.90 -3.43 -0.27
N ARG A 68 -18.58 -3.50 -0.07
CA ARG A 68 -17.60 -3.53 -1.16
C ARG A 68 -17.76 -4.73 -2.09
N MET A 69 -18.27 -5.87 -1.60
CA MET A 69 -18.57 -7.02 -2.45
C MET A 69 -19.76 -6.73 -3.37
N ILE A 70 -20.82 -6.11 -2.84
CA ILE A 70 -22.01 -5.73 -3.59
C ILE A 70 -21.65 -4.67 -4.64
N ASP A 71 -21.02 -3.57 -4.21
CA ASP A 71 -20.67 -2.43 -5.07
C ASP A 71 -19.75 -2.83 -6.24
N ARG A 72 -18.95 -3.88 -6.06
CA ARG A 72 -18.00 -4.38 -7.07
C ARG A 72 -18.52 -5.60 -7.85
N GLY A 73 -19.79 -5.95 -7.70
CA GLY A 73 -20.41 -7.10 -8.38
C GLY A 73 -19.72 -8.43 -8.07
N GLN A 74 -19.18 -8.59 -6.86
CA GLN A 74 -18.48 -9.80 -6.41
C GLN A 74 -19.43 -10.82 -5.76
N THR A 75 -20.71 -10.48 -5.66
CA THR A 75 -21.82 -11.29 -5.17
C THR A 75 -23.09 -10.92 -5.95
N THR A 76 -24.08 -11.81 -5.97
CA THR A 76 -25.44 -11.53 -6.47
C THR A 76 -26.36 -10.99 -5.38
N ALA A 77 -25.92 -11.03 -4.12
CA ALA A 77 -26.67 -10.47 -2.98
C ALA A 77 -26.84 -8.96 -3.12
N SER A 78 -28.00 -8.45 -2.70
CA SER A 78 -28.28 -7.01 -2.65
C SER A 78 -28.29 -6.48 -1.22
N ASP A 79 -28.44 -7.36 -0.22
CA ASP A 79 -28.30 -7.04 1.21
C ASP A 79 -26.98 -7.62 1.76
N PRO A 80 -26.13 -6.82 2.42
CA PRO A 80 -24.97 -7.31 3.15
C PRO A 80 -25.24 -8.49 4.10
N ASN A 81 -26.43 -8.59 4.69
CA ASN A 81 -26.77 -9.68 5.61
C ASN A 81 -26.91 -11.04 4.92
N GLU A 82 -27.13 -11.06 3.60
CA GLU A 82 -27.24 -12.29 2.80
C GLU A 82 -25.88 -12.89 2.42
N ILE A 83 -24.79 -12.14 2.60
CA ILE A 83 -23.46 -12.63 2.25
C ILE A 83 -22.94 -13.55 3.35
N ASP A 84 -22.73 -14.80 2.99
CA ASP A 84 -22.24 -15.84 3.88
C ASP A 84 -20.74 -15.67 4.22
N HIS A 85 -20.32 -16.40 5.25
CA HIS A 85 -18.94 -16.35 5.76
C HIS A 85 -17.90 -16.81 4.72
N ALA A 86 -18.17 -17.87 3.97
CA ALA A 86 -17.22 -18.42 2.98
C ALA A 86 -17.01 -17.45 1.82
N SER A 87 -18.08 -16.77 1.39
CA SER A 87 -18.05 -15.70 0.39
C SER A 87 -17.18 -14.52 0.86
N CYS A 88 -17.36 -14.06 2.10
CA CYS A 88 -16.52 -13.00 2.68
C CYS A 88 -15.04 -13.42 2.79
N LEU A 89 -14.77 -14.64 3.27
CA LEU A 89 -13.43 -15.18 3.42
C LEU A 89 -12.69 -15.25 2.08
N SER A 90 -13.33 -15.85 1.07
CA SER A 90 -12.79 -15.97 -0.29
C SER A 90 -12.50 -14.60 -0.90
N TYR A 91 -13.42 -13.65 -0.73
CA TYR A 91 -13.24 -12.28 -1.23
C TYR A 91 -12.04 -11.59 -0.59
N VAL A 92 -11.95 -11.59 0.74
CA VAL A 92 -10.86 -10.94 1.49
C VAL A 92 -9.51 -11.58 1.14
N GLN A 93 -9.44 -12.90 1.06
CA GLN A 93 -8.23 -13.62 0.63
C GLN A 93 -7.82 -13.24 -0.81
N ARG A 94 -8.78 -13.13 -1.74
CA ARG A 94 -8.53 -12.68 -3.12
C ARG A 94 -7.99 -11.26 -3.16
N VAL A 95 -8.55 -10.35 -2.35
CA VAL A 95 -8.08 -8.97 -2.24
C VAL A 95 -6.65 -8.91 -1.69
N LEU A 96 -6.35 -9.65 -0.62
CA LEU A 96 -5.00 -9.74 -0.06
C LEU A 96 -3.98 -10.32 -1.06
N LYS A 97 -4.38 -11.34 -1.83
CA LYS A 97 -3.55 -11.89 -2.92
C LYS A 97 -3.27 -10.83 -4.00
N LYS A 98 -4.27 -10.03 -4.37
CA LYS A 98 -4.09 -8.93 -5.33
C LYS A 98 -3.07 -7.91 -4.81
N PHE A 99 -3.18 -7.49 -3.55
CA PHE A 99 -2.21 -6.56 -2.96
C PHE A 99 -0.80 -7.13 -2.93
N ARG A 100 -0.63 -8.41 -2.57
CA ARG A 100 0.68 -9.07 -2.64
C ARG A 100 1.28 -9.00 -4.04
N ASN A 101 0.51 -9.34 -5.07
CA ASN A 101 0.98 -9.27 -6.45
C ASN A 101 1.36 -7.84 -6.86
N GLN A 102 0.59 -6.82 -6.43
CA GLN A 102 0.91 -5.42 -6.69
C GLN A 102 2.18 -4.97 -5.96
N THR A 103 2.36 -5.38 -4.70
CA THR A 103 3.59 -5.12 -3.94
C THR A 103 4.80 -5.70 -4.66
N GLU A 104 4.74 -6.97 -5.07
CA GLU A 104 5.83 -7.64 -5.80
C GLU A 104 6.17 -6.92 -7.11
N TYR A 105 5.15 -6.49 -7.86
CA TYR A 105 5.31 -5.73 -9.11
C TYR A 105 5.97 -4.36 -8.89
N PHE A 106 5.52 -3.57 -7.92
CA PHE A 106 6.09 -2.24 -7.65
C PHE A 106 7.47 -2.32 -7.01
N GLN A 107 7.75 -3.33 -6.18
CA GLN A 107 9.09 -3.58 -5.66
C GLN A 107 10.08 -3.94 -6.77
N ALA A 108 9.65 -4.73 -7.75
CA ALA A 108 10.48 -5.05 -8.92
C ALA A 108 10.82 -3.80 -9.73
N GLN A 109 9.83 -2.95 -10.02
CA GLN A 109 10.06 -1.67 -10.72
C GLN A 109 10.95 -0.72 -9.93
N LEU A 110 10.74 -0.60 -8.62
CA LEU A 110 11.57 0.24 -7.76
C LEU A 110 13.03 -0.24 -7.77
N LYS A 111 13.24 -1.56 -7.68
CA LYS A 111 14.56 -2.17 -7.75
C LYS A 111 15.24 -1.89 -9.09
N GLU A 112 14.54 -2.10 -10.21
CA GLU A 112 15.04 -1.80 -11.54
C GLU A 112 15.42 -0.32 -11.66
N LYS A 113 14.55 0.59 -11.18
CA LYS A 113 14.83 2.03 -11.25
C LYS A 113 16.03 2.43 -10.43
N LYS A 114 16.19 1.91 -9.21
CA LYS A 114 17.37 2.14 -8.37
C LYS A 114 18.64 1.58 -9.03
N GLN A 115 18.58 0.41 -9.66
CA GLN A 115 19.73 -0.18 -10.38
C GLN A 115 20.21 0.67 -11.54
N LEU A 116 19.30 1.29 -12.31
CA LEU A 116 19.65 2.20 -13.40
C LEU A 116 20.33 3.50 -12.92
N LEU A 117 20.13 3.88 -11.66
CA LEU A 117 20.87 4.97 -11.04
C LEU A 117 22.26 4.54 -10.57
N ASN A 118 22.49 3.24 -10.36
CA ASN A 118 23.75 2.64 -9.94
C ASN A 118 24.38 3.45 -8.78
N ASN A 119 25.65 3.86 -8.90
CA ASN A 119 26.38 4.64 -7.90
C ASN A 119 25.80 6.04 -7.61
N ARG A 120 24.77 6.48 -8.34
CA ARG A 120 24.09 7.77 -8.13
C ARG A 120 22.90 7.66 -7.18
N TRP A 121 22.44 6.44 -6.87
CA TRP A 121 21.46 6.25 -5.80
C TRP A 121 22.21 6.15 -4.47
N THR A 122 22.11 7.20 -3.65
CA THR A 122 22.75 7.25 -2.32
C THR A 122 21.69 7.18 -1.22
N SER A 123 22.12 6.86 0.00
CA SER A 123 21.28 6.89 1.20
C SER A 123 20.58 8.23 1.40
N GLU A 124 21.28 9.33 1.10
CA GLU A 124 20.77 10.69 1.29
C GLU A 124 19.64 11.01 0.30
N ILE A 125 19.75 10.54 -0.94
CA ILE A 125 18.68 10.70 -1.96
C ILE A 125 17.48 9.84 -1.57
N GLU A 126 17.70 8.62 -1.10
CA GLU A 126 16.64 7.74 -0.61
C GLU A 126 15.87 8.38 0.56
N GLU A 127 16.59 8.87 1.57
CA GLU A 127 15.98 9.55 2.72
C GLU A 127 15.23 10.83 2.32
N ALA A 128 15.79 11.62 1.41
CA ALA A 128 15.15 12.86 0.95
C ALA A 128 13.82 12.55 0.25
N ILE A 129 13.77 11.50 -0.57
CA ILE A 129 12.54 11.09 -1.27
C ILE A 129 11.52 10.52 -0.28
N ILE A 130 11.94 9.67 0.67
CA ILE A 130 11.04 9.14 1.70
C ILE A 130 10.44 10.29 2.51
N LYS A 131 11.26 11.25 2.97
CA LYS A 131 10.77 12.45 3.69
C LYS A 131 9.80 13.26 2.84
N PHE A 132 10.11 13.47 1.57
CA PHE A 132 9.22 14.17 0.65
C PHE A 132 7.86 13.48 0.51
N VAL A 133 7.86 12.16 0.30
CA VAL A 133 6.64 11.35 0.20
C VAL A 133 5.81 11.46 1.49
N GLN A 134 6.46 11.29 2.65
CA GLN A 134 5.82 11.40 3.96
C GLN A 134 5.21 12.78 4.20
N GLN A 135 5.89 13.85 3.80
CA GLN A 135 5.44 15.23 4.04
C GLN A 135 4.31 15.68 3.10
N HIS A 136 4.34 15.25 1.84
CA HIS A 136 3.49 15.81 0.79
C HIS A 136 2.43 14.86 0.25
N VAL A 137 2.60 13.55 0.40
CA VAL A 137 1.74 12.54 -0.25
C VAL A 137 1.01 11.66 0.78
N ILE A 138 1.47 11.65 2.04
CA ILE A 138 0.81 10.98 3.18
C ILE A 138 0.15 11.97 4.19
N PRO A 139 -0.66 13.01 3.81
CA PRO A 139 -1.45 13.72 4.81
C PRO A 139 -2.61 12.89 5.40
N LEU A 140 -2.96 11.74 4.81
CA LEU A 140 -4.17 10.98 5.16
C LEU A 140 -4.02 10.00 6.33
N TYR A 141 -2.83 9.86 6.93
CA TYR A 141 -2.56 8.74 7.85
C TYR A 141 -1.88 9.12 9.18
N LYS A 142 -2.04 10.36 9.66
CA LYS A 142 -1.93 10.59 11.10
C LYS A 142 -3.13 9.95 11.78
N VAL A 143 -3.03 8.65 12.08
CA VAL A 143 -3.84 8.07 13.15
C VAL A 143 -3.50 8.87 14.40
N PRO A 144 -4.47 9.53 15.07
CA PRO A 144 -4.21 10.16 16.34
C PRO A 144 -3.69 9.07 17.27
N THR A 145 -2.41 9.12 17.62
CA THR A 145 -1.94 8.44 18.83
C THR A 145 -2.63 9.17 19.96
N GLU A 146 -3.62 8.52 20.57
CA GLU A 146 -4.26 8.98 21.80
C GLU A 146 -3.16 9.35 22.80
N GLY A 147 -3.21 10.60 23.27
CA GLY A 147 -2.43 11.12 24.38
C GLY A 147 -3.21 11.04 25.67
#